data_AF-A0A9P9D7E3-F1
#
_entry.id   AF-A0A9P9D7E3-F1
#
_cell.length_a   1.000
_cell.length_b   1.000
_cell.length_c   1.000
_cell.angle_alpha   90.00
_cell.angle_beta   90.00
_cell.angle_gamma   90.00
#
_symmetry.space_group_name_H-M   'P 1'
#
loop_
_entity.id
_entity.type
_entity.pdbx_description
1 polymer ?
#
loop_
_entity_poly.entity_id
_entity_poly.type
_entity_poly.pdbx_seq_one_letter_code
_entity_poly.pdbx_strand_id
1 'polypeptide(L)' 'KLPNYSGISEYKGTLRDISDWDSSLDFADKRVAVISNGASGVQIVPNLQRTVSHNDHYSRNKTLIA' A
#
# COMPACT_ATOMS: atom_id res chain seq x y z
N LYS A 1 6.67 10.09 -4.99
CA LYS A 1 7.54 9.55 -6.08
C LYS A 1 7.77 8.06 -5.85
N LEU A 2 7.31 7.21 -6.77
CA LEU A 2 7.48 5.76 -6.65
C LEU A 2 8.96 5.34 -6.79
N PRO A 3 9.41 4.33 -6.02
CA PRO A 3 10.71 3.69 -6.24
C PRO A 3 10.76 3.01 -7.61
N ASN A 4 11.97 2.86 -8.15
CA ASN A 4 12.16 2.15 -9.42
C ASN A 4 12.12 0.63 -9.16
N TYR A 5 11.07 -0.04 -9.62
CA TYR A 5 10.94 -1.48 -9.59
C TYR A 5 11.02 -2.04 -11.01
N SER A 6 11.69 -3.17 -11.18
CA SER A 6 11.69 -3.88 -12.47
C SER A 6 10.25 -4.26 -12.85
N GLY A 7 9.86 -3.98 -14.09
CA GLY A 7 8.51 -4.25 -14.59
C GLY A 7 7.40 -3.32 -14.05
N ILE A 8 7.73 -2.23 -13.34
CA ILE A 8 6.72 -1.31 -12.77
C ILE A 8 5.76 -0.74 -13.84
N SER A 9 6.28 -0.50 -15.05
CA SER A 9 5.51 0.01 -16.19
C SER A 9 4.55 -1.02 -16.80
N GLU A 10 4.75 -2.31 -16.51
CA GLU A 10 3.91 -3.41 -17.01
C GLU A 10 2.71 -3.68 -16.09
N TYR A 11 2.73 -3.13 -14.87
CA TYR A 11 1.64 -3.29 -13.93
C TYR A 11 0.39 -2.55 -14.42
N LYS A 12 -0.70 -3.29 -14.59
CA LYS A 12 -1.98 -2.78 -15.13
C LYS A 12 -2.92 -2.23 -14.06
N GLY A 13 -2.60 -2.43 -12.78
CA GLY A 13 -3.38 -1.91 -11.67
C GLY A 13 -3.01 -0.46 -11.34
N THR A 14 -3.65 0.08 -10.31
CA THR A 14 -3.37 1.43 -9.83
C THR A 14 -2.12 1.46 -8.96
N LEU A 15 -1.15 2.29 -9.32
CA LEU A 15 0.03 2.60 -8.48
C LEU A 15 -0.12 3.98 -7.87
N ARG A 16 0.12 4.08 -6.56
CA ARG A 16 0.02 5.33 -5.80
C ARG A 16 1.13 5.45 -4.77
N ASP A 17 1.64 6.67 -4.66
CA ASP A 17 2.51 7.07 -3.57
C ASP A 17 1.65 7.65 -2.44
N ILE A 18 1.89 7.22 -1.21
CA ILE A 18 1.15 7.68 -0.04
C ILE A 18 1.28 9.19 0.24
N SER A 19 2.32 9.85 -0.29
CA SER A 19 2.50 11.31 -0.20
C SER A 19 1.61 12.07 -1.18
N ASP A 20 1.05 11.38 -2.16
CA ASP A 20 0.16 11.91 -3.20
C ASP A 20 -1.15 11.12 -3.19
N TRP A 21 -1.87 11.24 -2.07
CA TRP A 21 -3.06 10.46 -1.80
C TRP A 21 -4.27 10.97 -2.58
N ASP A 22 -4.97 10.03 -3.22
CA ASP A 22 -6.19 10.27 -3.97
C ASP A 22 -7.40 9.74 -3.18
N SER A 23 -8.22 10.65 -2.66
CA SER A 23 -9.39 10.33 -1.84
C SER A 23 -10.56 9.75 -2.64
N SER A 24 -10.48 9.73 -3.97
CA SER A 24 -11.50 9.12 -4.83
C SER A 24 -11.32 7.60 -4.99
N LEU A 25 -10.22 7.04 -4.49
CA LEU A 25 -9.95 5.61 -4.58
C LEU A 25 -10.87 4.81 -3.65
N ASP A 26 -11.77 4.05 -4.27
CA ASP A 26 -12.51 3.00 -3.57
C ASP A 26 -11.65 1.74 -3.44
N PHE A 27 -11.62 1.17 -2.25
CA PHE A 27 -10.86 -0.03 -1.90
C PHE A 27 -11.75 -1.26 -1.69
N ALA A 28 -13.08 -1.09 -1.72
CA ALA A 28 -14.04 -2.19 -1.57
C ALA A 28 -13.77 -3.30 -2.59
N ASP A 29 -13.75 -4.54 -2.11
CA ASP A 29 -13.51 -5.77 -2.89
C ASP A 29 -12.16 -5.85 -3.63
N LYS A 30 -11.28 -4.86 -3.47
CA LYS A 30 -9.98 -4.83 -4.15
C LYS A 30 -8.92 -5.64 -3.40
N ARG A 31 -8.01 -6.22 -4.16
CA ARG A 31 -6.75 -6.78 -3.64
C ARG A 31 -5.70 -5.69 -3.66
N VAL A 32 -5.15 -5.36 -2.49
CA VAL A 32 -4.23 -4.25 -2.33
C VAL A 32 -2.89 -4.74 -1.77
N ALA A 33 -1.80 -4.21 -2.31
CA ALA A 33 -0.46 -4.44 -1.80
C ALA A 33 0.10 -3.14 -1.22
N VAL A 34 0.62 -3.21 0.02
CA VAL A 34 1.30 -2.08 0.68
C VAL A 34 2.78 -2.40 0.83
N ILE A 35 3.64 -1.57 0.23
CA ILE A 35 5.10 -1.66 0.35
C ILE A 35 5.59 -0.56 1.29
N SER A 36 5.42 -0.76 2.60
CA SER A 36 5.96 0.12 3.63
C SER A 36 5.70 -0.47 5.00
N ASN A 37 6.69 -0.39 5.90
CA ASN A 37 6.52 -0.75 7.31
C ASN A 37 6.97 0.37 8.25
N GLY A 38 7.15 1.60 7.74
CA GLY A 38 7.39 2.78 8.56
C GLY A 38 6.11 3.34 9.17
N ALA A 39 6.18 4.51 9.78
CA ALA A 39 5.05 5.18 10.44
C ALA A 39 3.78 5.25 9.55
N SER A 40 3.91 5.61 8.27
CA SER A 40 2.76 5.65 7.36
C SER A 40 2.20 4.26 7.05
N GLY A 41 3.06 3.26 6.84
CA GLY A 41 2.63 1.90 6.55
C GLY A 41 1.83 1.29 7.71
N VAL A 42 2.32 1.47 8.94
CA VAL A 42 1.64 0.95 10.14
C VAL A 42 0.29 1.62 10.42
N GLN A 43 0.08 2.85 9.93
CA GLN A 43 -1.21 3.53 10.00
C GLN A 43 -2.17 3.09 8.88
N ILE A 44 -1.67 2.89 7.66
CA ILE A 44 -2.48 2.61 6.47
C ILE A 44 -2.97 1.16 6.44
N VAL A 45 -2.07 0.19 6.70
CA VAL A 45 -2.37 -1.24 6.65
C VAL A 45 -3.61 -1.64 7.48
N PRO A 46 -3.73 -1.28 8.78
CA PRO A 46 -4.90 -1.67 9.58
C PRO A 46 -6.18 -0.95 9.15
N ASN A 47 -6.09 0.23 8.53
CA ASN A 47 -7.26 0.93 7.99
C ASN A 47 -7.75 0.28 6.69
N LEU A 48 -6.84 -0.07 5.78
CA LEU A 48 -7.17 -0.79 4.55
C LEU A 48 -7.74 -2.17 4.82
N GLN A 49 -7.23 -2.90 5.82
CA GLN A 49 -7.70 -4.25 6.15
C GLN A 49 -9.20 -4.32 6.43
N ARG A 50 -9.84 -3.22 6.83
CA ARG A 50 -11.29 -3.17 7.09
C ARG A 50 -12.16 -3.10 5.83
N THR A 51 -11.59 -2.75 4.68
CA THR A 51 -12.33 -2.45 3.45
C THR A 51 -11.91 -3.28 2.25
N VAL A 52 -10.64 -3.69 2.16
CA VAL A 52 -10.12 -4.49 1.05
C VAL A 52 -10.53 -5.95 1.15
N SER A 53 -10.64 -6.65 0.01
CA SER A 53 -10.88 -8.10 0.02
C SER A 53 -9.66 -8.89 0.44
N HIS A 54 -8.46 -8.38 0.12
CA HIS A 54 -7.18 -8.99 0.49
C HIS A 54 -6.09 -7.92 0.60
N ASN A 55 -5.22 -8.06 1.60
CA ASN A 55 -4.11 -7.14 1.83
C ASN A 55 -2.77 -7.90 1.88
N ASP A 56 -1.87 -7.59 0.95
CA ASP A 56 -0.49 -8.07 0.96
C ASP A 56 0.45 -6.98 1.51
N HIS A 57 1.01 -7.22 2.71
CA HIS A 57 1.93 -6.26 3.35
C HIS A 57 3.38 -6.66 3.14
N TYR A 58 4.10 -5.93 2.29
CA TYR A 58 5.51 -6.14 2.01
C TYR A 58 6.38 -5.24 2.88
N SER A 59 7.10 -5.87 3.82
CA SER A 59 8.01 -5.19 4.73
C SER A 59 9.47 -5.57 4.45
N ARG A 60 10.31 -4.59 4.13
CA ARG A 60 11.75 -4.81 3.98
C ARG A 60 12.47 -4.98 5.32
N ASN A 61 12.05 -4.22 6.33
CA ASN A 61 12.68 -4.19 7.66
C ASN A 61 11.60 -4.21 8.75
N LYS A 62 11.89 -4.89 9.86
CA LYS A 62 11.02 -4.88 11.05
C LYS A 62 10.99 -3.48 11.67
N THR A 63 9.82 -3.11 12.16
CA THR A 63 9.59 -1.86 12.89
C THR A 63 8.97 -2.23 14.22
N LEU A 64 9.52 -1.68 15.30
CA LEU A 64 8.91 -1.79 16.63
C LEU A 64 7.67 -0.88 16.65
N ILE A 65 6.54 -1.43 17.05
CA ILE A 65 5.29 -0.69 17.27
C ILE A 65 4.95 -0.85 18.75
N ALA A 66 4.74 0.27 19.44
CA ALA A 66 4.41 0.33 20.87
C ALA A 66 2.93 0.63 21.08
#